data_AF-A0A363D2G1-F1
#
_entry.id   AF-A0A363D2G1-F1
#
_cell.length_a   1.000
_cell.length_b   1.000
_cell.length_c   1.000
_cell.angle_alpha   90.00
_cell.angle_beta   90.00
_cell.angle_gamma   90.00
#
_symmetry.space_group_name_H-M   'P 1'
#
loop_
_entity.id
_entity.type
_entity.pdbx_description
1 polymer ?
#
loop_
_entity_poly.entity_id
_entity_poly.type
_entity_poly.pdbx_seq_one_letter_code
_entity_poly.pdbx_strand_id
1 'polypeptide(L)'
;MSSLINCPDCNHEILSRLGTVCPECGHTVGYFDGDKKRKIYGKFFALTIFVPFISFITILFASQNKYTMYIGIAIFFYLAIKSCPLLFKNILFSKFEKIFFWFIWILSNSLLFSMIISVLRKGFEA
;
A
#
# COMPACT_ATOMS: atom_id res chain seq x y z
N MET A 1 -16.87 18.82 -11.47
CA MET A 1 -16.65 18.82 -12.93
C MET A 1 -16.72 17.38 -13.40
N SER A 2 -17.73 17.04 -14.21
CA SER A 2 -17.85 15.74 -14.85
C SER A 2 -16.94 15.70 -16.08
N SER A 3 -15.85 14.95 -16.00
CA SER A 3 -14.98 14.65 -17.14
C SER A 3 -15.64 13.60 -18.05
N LEU A 4 -15.40 13.72 -19.34
CA LEU A 4 -15.73 12.68 -20.33
C LEU A 4 -14.53 11.75 -20.48
N ILE A 5 -14.79 10.45 -20.61
CA ILE A 5 -13.79 9.42 -20.94
C ILE A 5 -14.30 8.61 -22.13
N ASN A 6 -13.39 8.05 -22.92
CA ASN A 6 -13.78 7.11 -23.95
C ASN A 6 -14.06 5.75 -23.32
N CYS A 7 -15.15 5.11 -23.74
CA CYS A 7 -15.48 3.75 -23.35
C CYS A 7 -14.34 2.80 -23.75
N PRO A 8 -13.84 1.93 -22.85
CA PRO A 8 -12.76 1.02 -23.18
C PRO A 8 -13.12 -0.02 -24.26
N ASP A 9 -14.41 -0.32 -24.42
CA ASP A 9 -14.89 -1.37 -25.34
C ASP A 9 -15.29 -0.84 -26.72
N CYS A 10 -15.98 0.31 -26.79
CA CYS A 10 -16.46 0.88 -28.06
C CYS A 10 -15.88 2.26 -28.39
N ASN A 11 -15.00 2.80 -27.53
CA ASN A 11 -14.36 4.11 -27.69
C ASN A 11 -15.33 5.31 -27.77
N HIS A 12 -16.63 5.11 -27.48
CA HIS A 12 -17.64 6.16 -27.38
C HIS A 12 -17.42 7.06 -26.16
N GLU A 13 -17.63 8.37 -26.29
CA GLU A 13 -17.48 9.31 -25.19
C GLU A 13 -18.60 9.15 -24.15
N ILE A 14 -18.22 8.79 -22.93
CA ILE A 14 -19.14 8.59 -21.81
C ILE A 14 -18.71 9.41 -20.59
N LEU A 15 -19.64 9.68 -19.69
CA LEU A 15 -19.34 10.33 -18.43
C LEU A 15 -18.40 9.44 -17.60
N SER A 16 -17.33 10.03 -17.04
CA SER A 16 -16.37 9.33 -16.18
C SER A 16 -16.92 8.98 -14.79
N ARG A 17 -18.25 8.97 -14.63
CA ARG A 17 -18.90 8.72 -13.36
C ARG A 17 -19.04 7.22 -13.17
N LEU A 18 -18.60 6.74 -12.01
CA LEU A 18 -18.79 5.37 -11.55
C LEU A 18 -20.24 4.92 -11.74
N GLY A 19 -20.44 3.75 -12.35
CA GLY A 19 -21.76 3.18 -12.62
C GLY A 19 -22.47 3.75 -13.85
N THR A 20 -21.82 4.63 -14.62
CA THR A 20 -22.37 5.04 -15.93
C THR A 20 -22.33 3.83 -16.86
N VAL A 21 -23.47 3.48 -17.44
CA VAL A 21 -23.55 2.43 -18.46
C VAL A 21 -23.39 3.08 -19.83
N CYS A 22 -22.46 2.57 -20.63
CA CYS A 22 -22.27 3.02 -22.00
C CYS A 22 -23.52 2.68 -22.83
N PRO A 23 -24.12 3.66 -23.52
CA PRO A 23 -25.35 3.44 -24.26
C PRO A 23 -25.15 2.55 -25.51
N GLU A 24 -23.94 2.49 -26.06
CA GLU A 24 -23.67 1.72 -27.29
C GLU A 24 -23.30 0.26 -27.03
N CYS A 25 -22.41 -0.01 -26.07
CA CYS A 25 -21.92 -1.38 -25.82
C CYS A 25 -22.38 -1.99 -24.50
N GLY A 26 -23.12 -1.26 -23.66
CA GLY A 26 -23.56 -1.73 -22.34
C GLY A 26 -22.46 -1.85 -21.29
N HIS A 27 -21.22 -1.42 -21.59
CA HIS A 27 -20.12 -1.43 -20.64
C HIS A 27 -20.41 -0.50 -19.45
N THR A 28 -20.25 -1.01 -18.23
CA THR A 28 -20.46 -0.21 -17.02
C THR A 28 -19.13 0.35 -16.52
N VAL A 29 -19.01 1.68 -16.44
CA VAL A 29 -17.80 2.35 -15.96
C VAL A 29 -17.51 1.93 -14.52
N GLY A 30 -16.49 1.08 -14.37
CA GLY A 30 -15.98 0.62 -13.10
C GLY A 30 -14.99 1.60 -12.47
N TYR A 31 -14.62 1.31 -11.22
CA TYR A 31 -13.67 2.12 -10.44
C TYR A 31 -12.27 2.19 -11.05
N PHE A 32 -11.95 1.25 -11.94
CA PHE A 32 -10.64 1.07 -12.52
C PHE A 32 -10.59 1.26 -14.03
N ASP A 33 -11.69 1.65 -14.67
CA ASP A 33 -11.74 1.82 -16.12
C ASP A 33 -11.09 3.15 -16.53
N GLY A 34 -10.05 3.03 -17.36
CA GLY A 34 -9.42 4.16 -18.04
C GLY A 34 -8.16 4.78 -17.43
N ASP A 35 -7.59 4.31 -16.30
CA ASP A 35 -6.63 5.20 -15.60
C ASP A 35 -5.38 4.58 -14.96
N LYS A 36 -4.26 5.31 -15.10
CA LYS A 36 -2.95 5.09 -14.42
C LYS A 36 -3.10 4.84 -12.92
N LYS A 37 -4.19 5.33 -12.33
CA LYS A 37 -4.60 5.18 -10.93
C LYS A 37 -4.76 3.72 -10.51
N ARG A 38 -5.24 2.81 -11.38
CA ARG A 38 -5.35 1.36 -11.07
C ARG A 38 -3.99 0.76 -10.74
N LYS A 39 -2.98 1.03 -11.58
CA LYS A 39 -1.62 0.51 -11.41
C LYS A 39 -0.96 1.08 -10.15
N ILE A 40 -1.20 2.36 -9.86
CA ILE A 40 -0.67 3.03 -8.68
C ILE A 40 -1.35 2.50 -7.40
N TYR A 41 -2.68 2.34 -7.41
CA TYR A 41 -3.42 1.76 -6.28
C TYR A 41 -2.97 0.32 -6.01
N GLY A 42 -2.88 -0.53 -7.04
CA GLY A 42 -2.41 -1.90 -6.89
C GLY A 42 -0.98 -1.97 -6.33
N LYS A 43 -0.09 -1.06 -6.77
CA LYS A 43 1.27 -0.95 -6.22
C LYS A 43 1.25 -0.53 -4.75
N PHE A 44 0.43 0.46 -4.37
CA PHE A 44 0.30 0.89 -2.97
C PHE A 44 -0.26 -0.22 -2.07
N PHE A 45 -1.30 -0.92 -2.53
CA PHE A 45 -1.92 -2.03 -1.83
C PHE A 45 -0.91 -3.14 -1.56
N ALA A 46 -0.22 -3.59 -2.62
CA ALA A 46 0.82 -4.60 -2.50
C ALA A 46 1.92 -4.14 -1.56
N LEU A 47 2.40 -2.91 -1.71
CA LEU A 47 3.48 -2.39 -0.87
C LEU A 47 3.06 -2.32 0.61
N THR A 48 1.84 -1.89 0.92
CA THR A 48 1.35 -1.79 2.31
C THR A 48 1.20 -3.16 2.97
N ILE A 49 0.77 -4.18 2.22
CA ILE A 49 0.56 -5.53 2.75
C ILE A 49 1.84 -6.33 2.81
N PHE A 50 2.67 -6.30 1.76
CA PHE A 50 3.89 -7.13 1.69
C PHE A 50 5.07 -6.55 2.48
N VAL A 51 5.19 -5.23 2.62
CA VAL A 51 6.28 -4.60 3.39
C VAL A 51 6.40 -5.11 4.83
N PRO A 52 5.33 -5.26 5.62
CA PRO A 52 5.47 -5.78 6.96
C PRO A 52 5.98 -7.23 6.99
N PHE A 53 5.58 -8.08 6.04
CA PHE A 53 6.12 -9.44 5.92
C PHE A 53 7.60 -9.45 5.55
N ILE A 54 8.00 -8.65 4.56
CA ILE A 54 9.41 -8.55 4.15
C ILE A 54 10.26 -8.02 5.31
N SER A 55 9.76 -6.99 6.01
CA SER A 55 10.42 -6.43 7.19
C SER A 55 10.55 -7.45 8.32
N PHE A 56 9.50 -8.24 8.59
CA PHE A 56 9.52 -9.30 9.58
C PHE A 56 10.63 -10.31 9.31
N ILE A 57 10.68 -10.85 8.09
CA ILE A 57 11.71 -11.82 7.68
C ILE A 57 13.10 -11.19 7.76
N THR A 58 13.25 -9.94 7.30
CA THR A 58 14.52 -9.21 7.37
C THR A 58 15.00 -9.09 8.82
N ILE A 59 14.12 -8.72 9.75
CA ILE A 59 14.47 -8.57 11.17
C ILE A 59 14.81 -9.93 11.80
N LEU A 60 14.09 -11.00 11.45
CA LEU A 60 14.38 -12.37 11.91
C LEU A 60 15.78 -12.85 11.51
N PHE A 61 16.19 -12.63 10.26
CA PHE A 61 17.53 -13.01 9.82
C PHE A 61 18.60 -12.05 10.35
N ALA A 62 18.27 -10.76 10.44
CA ALA A 62 19.17 -9.74 10.97
C ALA A 62 19.45 -9.92 12.46
N SER A 63 18.57 -10.57 13.23
CA SER A 63 18.74 -10.76 14.68
C SER A 63 19.88 -11.70 15.06
N GLN A 64 20.50 -12.39 14.11
CA GLN A 64 21.62 -13.31 14.38
C GLN A 64 22.90 -12.58 14.79
N ASN A 65 23.13 -11.36 14.29
CA ASN A 65 24.33 -10.58 14.58
C ASN A 65 23.98 -9.12 14.85
N LYS A 66 24.66 -8.50 15.81
CA LYS A 66 24.49 -7.09 16.16
C LYS A 66 24.63 -6.15 14.96
N TYR A 67 25.61 -6.39 14.08
CA TYR A 67 25.84 -5.56 12.90
C TYR A 67 24.71 -5.69 11.88
N THR A 68 24.26 -6.92 11.62
CA THR A 68 23.14 -7.16 10.71
C THR A 68 21.83 -6.60 11.26
N MET A 69 21.65 -6.59 12.59
CA MET A 69 20.48 -5.98 13.22
C MET A 69 20.40 -4.48 12.94
N TYR A 70 21.50 -3.74 13.10
CA TYR A 70 21.48 -2.29 12.82
C TYR A 70 21.10 -2.01 11.36
N ILE A 71 21.61 -2.82 10.42
CA ILE A 71 21.23 -2.73 9.00
C ILE A 71 19.75 -3.07 8.82
N GLY A 72 19.26 -4.14 9.45
CA GLY A 72 17.85 -4.54 9.40
C GLY A 72 16.90 -3.48 9.92
N ILE A 73 17.27 -2.79 11.02
CA ILE A 73 16.52 -1.66 11.57
C ILE A 73 16.47 -0.49 10.59
N ALA A 74 17.60 -0.16 9.95
CA ALA A 74 17.65 0.91 8.96
C ALA A 74 16.75 0.61 7.75
N ILE A 75 16.78 -0.63 7.25
CA ILE A 75 15.92 -1.10 6.15
C ILE A 75 14.44 -1.04 6.58
N PHE A 76 14.12 -1.48 7.79
CA PHE A 76 12.75 -1.43 8.34
C PHE A 76 12.21 0.00 8.33
N PHE A 77 12.93 0.98 8.89
CA PHE A 77 12.48 2.37 8.90
C PHE A 77 12.33 2.94 7.48
N TYR A 78 13.25 2.61 6.57
CA TYR A 78 13.14 3.01 5.17
C TYR A 78 11.85 2.48 4.51
N LEU A 79 11.56 1.19 4.69
CA LEU A 79 10.36 0.56 4.13
C LEU A 79 9.07 1.05 4.81
N ALA A 80 9.09 1.29 6.12
CA ALA A 80 7.98 1.85 6.87
C ALA A 80 7.60 3.25 6.35
N ILE A 81 8.59 4.10 6.09
CA ILE A 81 8.35 5.44 5.50
C ILE A 81 7.77 5.30 4.08
N LYS A 82 8.37 4.46 3.23
CA LYS A 82 7.90 4.26 1.84
C LYS A 82 6.49 3.68 1.75
N SER A 83 6.09 2.87 2.74
CA SER A 83 4.77 2.26 2.84
C SER A 83 3.70 3.13 3.49
N CYS A 84 4.05 4.34 3.93
CA CYS A 84 3.12 5.17 4.66
C CYS A 84 1.90 5.56 3.79
N PRO A 85 0.67 5.28 4.23
CA PRO A 85 -0.57 5.67 3.53
C PRO A 85 -0.68 7.18 3.27
N LEU A 86 0.01 8.00 4.06
CA LEU A 86 0.03 9.46 3.91
C LEU A 86 0.66 9.94 2.60
N LEU A 87 1.57 9.15 2.00
CA LEU A 87 2.18 9.45 0.71
C LEU A 87 1.20 9.26 -0.47
N PHE A 88 0.11 8.52 -0.26
CA PHE A 88 -0.85 8.12 -1.29
C PHE A 88 -2.26 8.69 -1.04
N LYS A 89 -2.37 9.80 -0.27
CA LYS A 89 -3.65 10.46 0.10
C LYS A 89 -4.59 10.77 -1.07
N ASN A 90 -4.05 10.98 -2.26
CA ASN A 90 -4.79 11.35 -3.48
C ASN A 90 -5.36 10.13 -4.23
N ILE A 91 -4.98 8.91 -3.86
CA ILE A 91 -5.41 7.66 -4.51
C ILE A 91 -6.58 7.01 -3.77
N LEU A 92 -6.65 7.23 -2.46
CA LEU A 92 -7.70 6.69 -1.60
C LEU A 92 -8.95 7.54 -1.76
N PHE A 93 -10.00 6.99 -2.37
CA PHE A 93 -11.23 7.72 -2.67
C PHE A 93 -12.16 7.79 -1.46
N SER A 94 -12.33 6.67 -0.74
CA SER A 94 -13.26 6.62 0.39
C SER A 94 -12.59 7.00 1.71
N LYS A 95 -13.36 7.63 2.62
CA LYS A 95 -12.90 7.88 4.00
C LYS A 95 -12.58 6.57 4.72
N PHE A 96 -13.35 5.51 4.43
CA PHE A 96 -13.17 4.18 5.00
C PHE A 96 -11.81 3.57 4.63
N GLU A 97 -11.44 3.55 3.36
CA GLU A 97 -10.13 3.00 2.92
C GLU A 97 -8.97 3.75 3.56
N LYS A 98 -9.05 5.09 3.68
CA LYS A 98 -8.01 5.88 4.35
C LYS A 98 -7.79 5.43 5.78
N ILE A 99 -8.88 5.24 6.54
CA ILE A 99 -8.83 4.78 7.93
C ILE A 99 -8.29 3.34 7.98
N PHE A 100 -8.78 2.47 7.11
CA PHE A 100 -8.40 1.06 7.06
C PHE A 100 -6.90 0.85 6.78
N PHE A 101 -6.36 1.47 5.73
CA PHE A 101 -4.93 1.34 5.40
C PHE A 101 -4.04 2.01 6.44
N TRP A 102 -4.48 3.13 7.03
CA TRP A 102 -3.75 3.78 8.11
C TRP A 102 -3.71 2.90 9.37
N PHE A 103 -4.83 2.28 9.73
CA PHE A 103 -4.91 1.31 10.83
C PHE A 103 -3.98 0.11 10.61
N ILE A 104 -4.02 -0.52 9.44
CA ILE A 104 -3.14 -1.65 9.10
C ILE A 104 -1.67 -1.25 9.19
N TRP A 105 -1.31 -0.09 8.65
CA TRP A 105 0.06 0.39 8.66
C TRP A 105 0.57 0.64 10.08
N ILE A 106 -0.22 1.28 10.94
CA ILE A 106 0.16 1.49 12.35
C ILE A 106 0.30 0.16 13.07
N LEU A 107 -0.72 -0.68 13.01
CA LEU A 107 -0.75 -1.96 13.73
C LEU A 107 0.46 -2.82 13.35
N SER A 108 0.74 -2.95 12.04
CA SER A 108 1.84 -3.78 11.55
C SER A 108 3.20 -3.22 11.96
N ASN A 109 3.43 -1.91 11.84
CA ASN A 109 4.71 -1.30 12.24
C ASN A 109 4.91 -1.33 13.75
N SER A 110 3.85 -1.18 14.56
CA SER A 110 3.93 -1.29 16.01
C SER A 110 4.34 -2.69 16.47
N LEU A 111 3.83 -3.75 15.82
CA LEU A 111 4.23 -5.13 16.10
C LEU A 111 5.67 -5.41 15.70
N LEU A 112 6.12 -4.89 14.56
CA LEU A 112 7.52 -5.03 14.14
C LEU A 112 8.46 -4.25 15.06
N PHE A 113 8.05 -3.07 15.50
CA PHE A 113 8.82 -2.26 16.43
C PHE A 113 8.95 -2.93 17.81
N SER A 114 7.88 -3.55 18.32
CA SER A 114 7.94 -4.30 19.58
C SER A 114 8.86 -5.52 19.47
N MET A 115 8.86 -6.22 18.32
CA MET A 115 9.80 -7.30 18.03
C MET A 115 11.25 -6.80 18.01
N ILE A 116 11.54 -5.67 17.36
CA ILE A 116 12.88 -5.05 17.36
C ILE A 116 13.34 -4.77 18.79
N ILE A 117 12.49 -4.16 19.63
CA ILE A 117 12.82 -3.90 21.03
C ILE A 117 13.07 -5.20 21.80
N SER A 118 12.25 -6.22 21.57
CA SER A 118 12.40 -7.53 22.22
C SER A 118 13.76 -8.17 21.89
N VAL A 119 14.16 -8.17 20.61
CA VAL A 119 15.47 -8.66 20.17
C VAL A 119 16.61 -7.84 20.79
N LEU A 120 16.52 -6.52 20.77
CA LEU A 120 17.54 -5.65 21.35
C LEU A 120 17.69 -5.83 22.87
N ARG A 121 16.57 -6.09 23.58
CA ARG A 121 16.58 -6.39 25.03
C ARG A 121 17.17 -7.75 25.35
N LYS A 122 16.92 -8.77 24.52
CA LYS A 122 17.51 -10.10 24.67
C LYS A 122 19.05 -10.03 24.54
N GLY A 123 19.54 -9.10 23.72
CA GLY A 123 20.96 -9.00 23.39
C GLY A 123 21.36 -10.02 22.34
N PHE A 124 22.57 -9.86 21.79
CA PHE A 124 23.16 -10.80 20.85
C PHE A 124 24.08 -11.72 21.64
N GLU A 125 23.83 -13.02 21.59
CA GLU A 125 24.77 -14.03 22.10
C GLU A 125 26.08 -13.87 21.30
N ALA A 126 27.20 -13.78 22.01
CA ALA A 126 28.52 -13.53 21.45
C ALA A 126 29.16 -14.81 20.90
#